data_AF-A0A9X7VW29-F1
#
_entry.id   AF-A0A9X7VW29-F1
#
_cell.length_a   1.000
_cell.length_b   1.000
_cell.length_c   1.000
_cell.angle_alpha   90.00
_cell.angle_beta   90.00
_cell.angle_gamma   90.00
#
_symmetry.space_group_name_H-M   'P 1'
#
loop_
_entity.id
_entity.type
_entity.pdbx_description
1 polymer ?
#
loop_
_entity_poly.entity_id
_entity_poly.type
_entity_poly.pdbx_seq_one_letter_code
_entity_poly.pdbx_strand_id
1 'polypeptide(L)'
;MFARSHGLIYLIDDREHKVRRRKGGIYVSLTIEAMQKRVDEYISQFKEGYFTPMTLIVRLTEELGELAREVNHLYGEKPKKSTEAEGSIALELGDLMFVISCLANRLGIDLSKSFEDVMNKFETRDHDRWTRIDA
;
A
#
# COMPACT_ATOMS: atom_id res chain seq x y z
N MET A 1 20.19 -23.29 18.21
CA MET A 1 21.11 -23.45 17.06
C MET A 1 20.38 -23.04 15.80
N PHE A 2 20.57 -21.80 15.34
CA PHE A 2 20.33 -21.32 13.98
C PHE A 2 21.42 -20.28 13.70
N ALA A 3 22.05 -20.39 12.53
CA ALA A 3 23.30 -19.75 12.18
C ALA A 3 23.09 -18.52 11.27
N ARG A 4 23.93 -17.49 11.48
CA ARG A 4 24.49 -16.47 10.54
C ARG A 4 23.51 -15.69 9.64
N SER A 5 23.74 -14.46 9.18
CA SER A 5 24.62 -13.34 9.49
C SER A 5 24.18 -12.24 8.51
N HIS A 6 23.64 -11.11 8.93
CA HIS A 6 23.54 -9.93 8.07
C HIS A 6 23.74 -8.69 8.95
N GLY A 7 24.84 -7.97 8.70
CA GLY A 7 25.26 -6.77 9.43
C GLY A 7 24.24 -5.63 9.33
N LEU A 8 23.22 -5.68 10.18
CA LEU A 8 22.23 -4.65 10.39
C LEU A 8 22.65 -3.84 11.61
N ILE A 9 23.10 -2.61 11.39
CA ILE A 9 23.24 -1.61 12.46
C ILE A 9 21.97 -0.76 12.41
N TYR A 10 21.16 -0.84 13.46
CA TYR A 10 20.03 0.05 13.67
C TYR A 10 20.56 1.30 14.39
N LEU A 11 20.41 2.47 13.77
CA LEU A 11 20.53 3.75 14.47
C LEU A 11 19.11 4.27 14.72
N ILE A 12 18.77 4.46 15.99
CA ILE A 12 17.55 5.12 16.41
C ILE A 12 17.82 6.63 16.31
N ASP A 13 17.06 7.34 15.48
CA ASP A 13 16.99 8.80 15.45
C ASP A 13 15.67 9.19 16.13
N ASP A 14 15.72 10.12 17.08
CA ASP A 14 14.61 10.55 17.96
C ASP A 14 13.50 11.34 17.22
N ARG A 15 13.37 11.15 15.91
CA ARG A 15 12.30 11.74 15.08
C ARG A 15 11.65 10.67 14.20
N GLU A 16 10.79 9.85 14.79
CA GLU A 16 9.69 9.03 14.22
C GLU A 16 9.76 8.44 12.79
N HIS A 17 10.91 8.31 12.14
CA HIS A 17 11.02 7.66 10.83
C HIS A 17 12.19 6.68 10.82
N LYS A 18 11.88 5.38 10.85
CA LYS A 18 12.89 4.30 10.75
C LYS A 18 13.55 4.33 9.37
N VAL A 19 14.76 4.90 9.28
CA VAL A 19 15.58 4.91 8.06
C VAL A 19 16.18 3.51 7.83
N ARG A 20 15.81 2.86 6.71
CA ARG A 20 16.40 1.57 6.29
C ARG A 20 17.54 1.82 5.30
N ARG A 21 18.78 1.42 5.65
CA ARG A 21 19.93 1.48 4.71
C ARG A 21 20.10 0.14 3.98
N ARG A 22 20.00 0.16 2.64
CA ARG A 22 20.58 -0.86 1.74
C ARG A 22 21.73 -0.21 0.94
N LYS A 23 22.73 -1.01 0.53
CA LYS A 23 23.82 -0.55 -0.34
C LYS A 23 23.23 0.07 -1.62
N GLY A 24 23.38 1.39 -1.81
CA GLY A 24 23.05 2.08 -3.06
C GLY A 24 22.07 3.25 -2.99
N GLY A 25 21.46 3.56 -1.85
CA GLY A 25 20.58 4.74 -1.73
C GLY A 25 19.81 4.79 -0.42
N ILE A 26 19.40 6.00 0.00
CA ILE A 26 18.54 6.21 1.16
C ILE A 26 17.10 5.94 0.72
N TYR A 27 16.55 4.79 1.09
CA TYR A 27 15.11 4.55 0.97
C TYR A 27 14.45 5.04 2.26
N VAL A 28 13.67 6.12 2.17
CA VAL A 28 12.89 6.63 3.29
C VAL A 28 11.60 5.81 3.33
N SER A 29 11.37 5.10 4.44
CA SER A 29 10.07 4.45 4.70
C SER A 29 9.00 5.53 4.78
N LEU A 30 7.95 5.42 3.97
CA LEU A 30 6.80 6.32 4.02
C LEU A 30 5.81 5.83 5.08
N THR A 31 5.31 6.76 5.89
CA THR A 31 4.11 6.53 6.71
C THR A 31 2.85 6.68 5.85
N ILE A 32 1.70 6.18 6.32
CA ILE A 32 0.42 6.37 5.63
C ILE A 32 0.09 7.86 5.51
N GLU A 33 0.31 8.63 6.57
CA GLU A 33 0.16 10.09 6.55
C GLU A 33 1.06 10.74 5.50
N ALA A 34 2.36 10.38 5.45
CA ALA A 34 3.29 10.93 4.46
C ALA A 34 2.88 10.56 3.03
N MET A 35 2.30 9.38 2.82
CA MET A 35 1.74 8.98 1.54
C MET A 35 0.51 9.83 1.16
N GLN A 36 -0.47 9.99 2.07
CA GLN A 36 -1.64 10.84 1.82
C GLN A 36 -1.23 12.28 1.49
N LYS A 37 -0.27 12.84 2.24
CA LYS A 37 0.27 14.17 1.99
C LYS A 37 0.95 14.28 0.63
N ARG A 38 1.80 13.31 0.27
CA ARG A 38 2.47 13.30 -1.05
C ARG A 38 1.47 13.25 -2.20
N VAL A 39 0.40 12.49 -2.06
CA VAL A 39 -0.68 12.43 -3.06
C VAL A 39 -1.42 13.76 -3.13
N ASP A 40 -1.70 14.39 -2.00
CA ASP A 40 -2.32 15.72 -1.96
C ASP A 40 -1.46 16.80 -2.62
N GLU A 41 -0.17 16.84 -2.32
CA GLU A 41 0.79 17.74 -2.96
C GLU A 41 0.84 17.53 -4.47
N TYR A 42 0.81 16.26 -4.92
CA TYR A 42 0.78 15.92 -6.34
C TYR A 42 -0.51 16.35 -7.02
N ILE A 43 -1.69 16.13 -6.42
CA ILE A 43 -2.97 16.47 -7.06
C ILE A 43 -3.23 17.98 -7.03
N SER A 44 -2.82 18.67 -5.96
CA SER A 44 -3.03 20.11 -5.77
C SER A 44 -2.27 20.98 -6.76
N GLN A 45 -1.33 20.43 -7.54
CA GLN A 45 -0.68 21.16 -8.63
C GLN A 45 -1.61 21.38 -9.85
N PHE A 46 -2.68 20.60 -9.96
CA PHE A 46 -3.63 20.65 -11.07
C PHE A 46 -4.85 21.50 -10.70
N LYS A 47 -5.36 22.31 -11.65
CA LYS A 47 -6.51 23.20 -11.42
C LYS A 47 -7.81 22.43 -11.19
N GLU A 48 -7.89 21.24 -11.79
CA GLU A 48 -9.01 20.31 -11.70
C GLU A 48 -9.11 19.68 -10.31
N GLY A 49 -7.98 19.53 -9.62
CA GLY A 49 -7.88 18.87 -8.31
C GLY A 49 -8.36 17.42 -8.34
N TYR A 50 -9.00 17.00 -7.25
CA TYR A 50 -9.55 15.65 -7.12
C TYR A 50 -10.80 15.41 -7.98
N PHE A 51 -10.88 14.23 -8.58
CA PHE A 51 -12.11 13.73 -9.17
C PHE A 51 -13.24 13.58 -8.14
N THR A 52 -14.48 13.44 -8.63
CA THR A 52 -15.63 13.14 -7.77
C THR A 52 -15.50 11.75 -7.13
N PRO A 53 -16.11 11.51 -5.95
CA PRO A 53 -16.02 10.21 -5.28
C PRO A 53 -16.42 9.03 -6.17
N MET A 54 -17.50 9.16 -6.96
CA MET A 54 -17.93 8.08 -7.85
C MET A 54 -16.92 7.83 -8.99
N THR A 55 -16.31 8.88 -9.54
CA THR A 55 -15.23 8.72 -10.52
C THR A 55 -14.04 7.97 -9.92
N LEU A 56 -13.67 8.27 -8.67
CA LEU A 56 -12.58 7.59 -7.97
C LEU A 56 -12.91 6.11 -7.69
N ILE A 57 -14.17 5.75 -7.42
CA ILE A 57 -14.60 4.35 -7.30
C ILE A 57 -14.49 3.61 -8.64
N VAL A 58 -14.85 4.25 -9.75
CA VAL A 58 -14.67 3.66 -11.08
C VAL A 58 -13.18 3.43 -11.37
N ARG A 59 -12.33 4.42 -11.09
CA ARG A 59 -10.87 4.27 -11.21
C ARG A 59 -10.33 3.16 -10.33
N LEU A 60 -10.81 3.04 -9.08
CA LEU A 60 -10.39 1.96 -8.18
C LEU A 60 -10.72 0.58 -8.75
N THR A 61 -11.87 0.45 -9.42
CA THR A 61 -12.30 -0.80 -10.06
C THR A 61 -11.43 -1.13 -11.28
N GLU A 62 -10.99 -0.12 -12.02
CA GLU A 62 -10.05 -0.24 -13.14
C GLU A 62 -8.70 -0.81 -12.65
N GLU A 63 -8.07 -0.17 -11.67
CA GLU A 63 -6.77 -0.64 -11.12
C GLU A 63 -6.88 -2.03 -10.48
N LEU A 64 -8.03 -2.37 -9.88
CA LEU A 64 -8.28 -3.71 -9.35
C LEU A 64 -8.32 -4.76 -10.47
N GLY A 65 -8.87 -4.42 -11.63
CA GLY A 65 -8.89 -5.29 -12.82
C GLY A 65 -7.49 -5.53 -13.37
N GLU A 66 -6.65 -4.49 -13.39
CA GLU A 66 -5.25 -4.57 -13.80
C GLU A 66 -4.45 -5.49 -12.86
N LEU A 67 -4.60 -5.30 -11.54
CA LEU A 67 -4.02 -6.20 -10.54
C LEU A 67 -4.48 -7.64 -10.73
N ALA A 68 -5.79 -7.87 -10.90
CA ALA A 68 -6.34 -9.20 -11.07
C ALA A 68 -5.76 -9.89 -12.32
N ARG A 69 -5.57 -9.14 -13.41
CA ARG A 69 -4.92 -9.64 -14.63
C ARG A 69 -3.49 -10.10 -14.35
N GLU A 70 -2.66 -9.27 -13.70
CA GLU A 70 -1.26 -9.65 -13.45
C GLU A 70 -1.11 -10.79 -12.43
N VAL A 71 -1.98 -10.86 -11.41
CA VAL A 71 -2.04 -12.02 -10.50
C VAL A 71 -2.40 -13.28 -11.27
N ASN A 72 -3.41 -13.22 -12.15
CA ASN A 72 -3.80 -14.38 -12.94
C ASN A 72 -2.69 -14.82 -13.92
N HIS A 73 -1.91 -13.89 -14.48
CA HIS A 73 -0.77 -14.23 -15.32
C HIS A 73 0.33 -15.01 -14.59
N LEU A 74 0.57 -14.70 -13.32
CA LEU A 74 1.65 -15.30 -12.54
C LEU A 74 1.24 -16.54 -11.73
N TYR A 75 0.00 -16.57 -11.25
CA TYR A 75 -0.48 -17.59 -10.31
C TYR A 75 -1.77 -18.28 -10.76
N GLY A 76 -2.37 -17.84 -11.87
CA GLY A 76 -3.62 -18.38 -12.39
C GLY A 76 -3.41 -19.48 -13.43
N GLU A 77 -4.54 -19.98 -13.95
CA GLU A 77 -4.58 -21.09 -14.89
C GLU A 77 -4.33 -20.68 -16.35
N LYS A 78 -4.39 -19.37 -16.64
CA LYS A 78 -4.18 -18.83 -17.99
C LYS A 78 -2.78 -18.22 -18.09
N PRO A 79 -1.84 -18.85 -18.81
CA PRO A 79 -0.51 -18.30 -18.99
C PRO A 79 -0.55 -17.02 -19.83
N LYS A 80 0.34 -16.09 -19.49
CA LYS A 80 0.54 -14.82 -20.20
C LYS A 80 0.92 -15.08 -21.66
N LYS A 81 0.33 -14.35 -22.59
CA LYS A 81 0.74 -14.42 -24.00
C LYS A 81 2.06 -13.70 -24.19
N SER A 82 2.91 -14.19 -25.09
CA SER A 82 4.18 -13.52 -25.43
C SER A 82 4.02 -12.12 -26.03
N THR A 83 2.81 -11.79 -26.49
CA THR A 83 2.44 -10.47 -27.03
C THR A 83 1.98 -9.48 -25.97
N GLU A 84 1.75 -9.93 -24.73
CA GLU A 84 1.30 -9.05 -23.64
C GLU A 84 2.52 -8.41 -22.98
N ALA A 85 2.44 -7.09 -22.73
CA ALA A 85 3.51 -6.32 -22.11
C ALA A 85 3.85 -6.89 -20.72
N GLU A 86 5.11 -6.78 -20.30
CA GLU A 86 5.47 -7.06 -18.91
C GLU A 86 4.67 -6.14 -17.99
N GLY A 87 4.09 -6.75 -16.96
CA GLY A 87 3.26 -6.09 -15.95
C GLY A 87 3.79 -6.47 -14.58
N SER A 88 3.49 -5.66 -13.57
CA SER A 88 4.07 -5.82 -12.24
C SER A 88 2.99 -5.71 -11.19
N ILE A 89 2.69 -6.82 -10.50
CA ILE A 89 1.79 -6.83 -9.33
C ILE A 89 2.15 -5.72 -8.33
N ALA A 90 3.45 -5.45 -8.15
CA ALA A 90 3.90 -4.41 -7.23
C ALA A 90 3.52 -2.99 -7.67
N LEU A 91 3.46 -2.73 -8.99
CA LEU A 91 3.00 -1.44 -9.51
C LEU A 91 1.49 -1.33 -9.39
N GLU A 92 0.73 -2.36 -9.76
CA GLU A 92 -0.73 -2.36 -9.65
C GLU A 92 -1.22 -2.18 -8.20
N LEU A 93 -0.51 -2.78 -7.22
CA LEU A 93 -0.76 -2.52 -5.81
C LEU A 93 -0.48 -1.06 -5.43
N GLY A 94 0.55 -0.45 -6.04
CA GLY A 94 0.84 0.97 -5.91
C GLY A 94 -0.28 1.87 -6.47
N ASP A 95 -0.84 1.51 -7.62
CA ASP A 95 -1.94 2.25 -8.25
C ASP A 95 -3.22 2.18 -7.41
N LEU A 96 -3.53 1.01 -6.82
CA LEU A 96 -4.60 0.89 -5.83
C LEU A 96 -4.36 1.80 -4.62
N MET A 97 -3.15 1.79 -4.06
CA MET A 97 -2.81 2.68 -2.94
C MET A 97 -2.95 4.15 -3.31
N PHE A 98 -2.61 4.54 -4.53
CA PHE A 98 -2.76 5.90 -5.04
C PHE A 98 -4.23 6.31 -5.14
N VAL A 99 -5.09 5.48 -5.74
CA VAL A 99 -6.51 5.80 -5.89
C VAL A 99 -7.24 5.82 -4.54
N ILE A 100 -6.90 4.90 -3.63
CA ILE A 100 -7.42 4.91 -2.25
C ILE A 100 -7.02 6.19 -1.52
N SER A 101 -5.76 6.62 -1.66
CA SER A 101 -5.29 7.88 -1.08
C SER A 101 -6.03 9.09 -1.66
N CYS A 102 -6.26 9.11 -2.98
CA CYS A 102 -7.06 10.15 -3.62
C CYS A 102 -8.49 10.22 -3.07
N LEU A 103 -9.14 9.07 -2.92
CA LEU A 103 -10.49 8.99 -2.36
C LEU A 103 -10.53 9.44 -0.90
N ALA A 104 -9.58 8.99 -0.09
CA ALA A 104 -9.50 9.37 1.30
C ALA A 104 -9.30 10.88 1.47
N ASN A 105 -8.34 11.46 0.75
CA ASN A 105 -8.08 12.90 0.79
C ASN A 105 -9.32 13.70 0.31
N ARG A 106 -9.97 13.25 -0.78
CA ARG A 106 -11.20 13.90 -1.29
C ARG A 106 -12.35 13.90 -0.28
N LEU A 107 -12.43 12.87 0.56
CA LEU A 107 -13.49 12.72 1.56
C LEU A 107 -13.09 13.24 2.95
N GLY A 108 -11.86 13.72 3.13
CA GLY A 108 -11.34 14.15 4.44
C GLY A 108 -11.15 12.99 5.42
N ILE A 109 -10.79 11.81 4.92
CA ILE A 109 -10.56 10.59 5.70
C ILE A 109 -9.07 10.43 6.01
N ASP A 110 -8.75 10.21 7.29
CA ASP A 110 -7.44 9.78 7.76
C ASP A 110 -7.33 8.26 7.63
N LEU A 111 -6.46 7.77 6.74
CA LEU A 111 -6.26 6.35 6.49
C LEU A 111 -5.54 5.66 7.64
N SER A 112 -4.65 6.37 8.37
CA SER A 112 -3.95 5.81 9.52
C SER A 112 -4.95 5.50 10.62
N LYS A 113 -5.80 6.47 10.96
CA LYS A 113 -6.89 6.28 11.92
C LYS A 113 -7.87 5.19 11.47
N SER A 114 -8.29 5.21 10.20
CA SER A 114 -9.22 4.21 9.67
C SER A 114 -8.67 2.79 9.76
N PHE A 115 -7.37 2.62 9.54
CA PHE A 115 -6.69 1.34 9.69
C PHE A 115 -6.65 0.88 11.15
N GLU A 116 -6.25 1.77 12.07
CA GLU A 116 -6.23 1.49 13.52
C GLU A 116 -7.62 1.10 14.05
N ASP A 117 -8.68 1.80 13.64
CA ASP A 117 -10.06 1.48 14.05
C ASP A 117 -10.47 0.07 13.58
N VAL A 118 -10.07 -0.33 12.36
CA VAL A 118 -10.32 -1.68 11.83
C VAL A 118 -9.50 -2.74 12.56
N MET A 119 -8.22 -2.48 12.86
CA MET A 119 -7.37 -3.41 13.59
C MET A 119 -7.87 -3.63 15.02
N ASN A 120 -8.22 -2.55 15.73
CA ASN A 120 -8.82 -2.62 17.06
C ASN A 120 -10.08 -3.51 17.08
N LYS A 121 -10.91 -3.44 16.04
CA LYS A 121 -12.08 -4.33 15.90
C LYS A 121 -11.66 -5.79 15.82
N PHE A 122 -10.67 -6.14 14.99
CA PHE A 122 -10.21 -7.52 14.84
C PHE A 122 -9.54 -8.06 16.11
N GLU A 123 -8.73 -7.23 16.77
CA GLU A 123 -7.95 -7.63 17.94
C GLU A 123 -8.78 -7.76 19.21
N THR A 124 -9.88 -7.00 19.33
CA THR A 124 -10.71 -7.00 20.55
C THR A 124 -12.00 -7.78 20.38
N ARG A 125 -12.73 -7.56 19.28
CA ARG A 125 -14.09 -8.11 19.10
C ARG A 125 -14.09 -9.47 18.42
N ASP A 126 -13.12 -9.72 17.53
CA ASP A 126 -12.99 -10.98 16.81
C ASP A 126 -11.82 -11.85 17.35
N HIS A 127 -11.31 -11.55 18.56
CA HIS A 127 -10.12 -12.19 19.16
C HIS A 127 -10.19 -13.73 19.17
N ASP A 128 -11.34 -14.31 19.51
CA ASP A 128 -11.52 -15.76 19.62
C ASP A 128 -12.05 -16.41 18.34
N ARG A 129 -12.10 -15.65 17.24
CA ARG A 129 -12.65 -16.16 15.97
C ARG A 129 -11.67 -17.08 15.24
N TRP A 130 -10.37 -16.99 15.53
CA TRP A 130 -9.32 -17.72 14.82
C TRP A 130 -8.31 -18.34 15.81
N THR A 131 -7.91 -19.58 15.55
CA THR A 131 -6.87 -20.25 16.33
C THR A 131 -5.53 -19.55 16.10
N ARG A 132 -4.89 -19.08 17.18
CA ARG A 132 -3.55 -18.50 17.08
C ARG A 132 -2.53 -19.61 16.84
N ILE A 133 -1.46 -19.31 16.09
CA ILE A 133 -0.39 -20.27 15.78
C ILE A 133 0.31 -20.77 17.06
N ASP A 134 0.28 -19.95 18.13
CA ASP A 134 0.86 -20.22 19.45
C ASP A 134 -0.14 -20.81 20.46
N ALA A 135 -1.39 -21.08 20.07
CA ALA A 135 -2.45 -21.64 20.93
C ALA A 135 -2.44 -23.17 20.96
#